data_AF-A0A849R7F8-F1
#
_entry.id   AF-A0A849R7F8-F1
#
_cell.length_a   1.000
_cell.length_b   1.000
_cell.length_c   1.000
_cell.angle_alpha   90.00
_cell.angle_beta   90.00
_cell.angle_gamma   90.00
#
_symmetry.space_group_name_H-M   'P 1'
#
loop_
_entity.id
_entity.type
_entity.pdbx_description
1 polymer ?
#
loop_
_entity_poly.entity_id
_entity_poly.type
_entity_poly.pdbx_seq_one_letter_code
_entity_poly.pdbx_strand_id
1 'polypeptide(L)' 'TGTPYIYNVNSSGTDEYYNITIDAADEFSYLLGAEPKGGQTSDQCGKLTLTSTGDKNIENATPGVDKADCW' A
#
# COMPACT_ATOMS: atom_id res chain seq x y z
N THR A 1 9.75 19.66 14.88
CA THR A 1 9.45 18.23 14.69
C THR A 1 7.95 18.12 14.42
N GLY A 2 7.57 17.74 13.19
CA GLY A 2 6.16 17.58 12.81
C GLY A 2 5.70 16.17 13.16
N THR A 3 4.58 16.03 13.86
CA THR A 3 4.01 14.72 14.17
C THR A 3 3.54 14.08 12.85
N PRO A 4 4.01 12.89 12.49
CA PRO A 4 3.56 12.23 11.26
C PRO A 4 2.05 12.00 11.33
N TYR A 5 1.35 12.37 10.26
CA TYR A 5 -0.10 12.23 10.12
C TYR A 5 -0.41 11.24 9.01
N ILE A 6 -1.31 10.30 9.27
CA ILE A 6 -1.79 9.34 8.28
C ILE A 6 -2.63 10.10 7.25
N TYR A 7 -2.13 10.18 6.02
CA TYR A 7 -2.83 10.80 4.90
C TYR A 7 -3.35 9.71 3.97
N ASN A 8 -4.66 9.76 3.68
CA ASN A 8 -5.30 8.87 2.73
C ASN A 8 -5.43 9.60 1.40
N VAL A 9 -4.82 9.05 0.35
CA VAL A 9 -5.00 9.52 -1.02
C VAL A 9 -5.45 8.40 -1.91
N ASN A 10 -6.30 8.70 -2.86
CA ASN A 10 -6.67 7.73 -3.87
C ASN A 10 -5.55 7.62 -4.91
N SER A 11 -5.38 6.43 -5.49
CA SER A 11 -4.48 6.24 -6.63
C SER A 11 -4.83 7.19 -7.77
N SER A 12 -3.83 7.73 -8.46
CA SER A 12 -4.04 8.63 -9.60
C SER A 12 -4.77 7.93 -10.76
N GLY A 13 -5.74 8.60 -11.37
CA GLY A 13 -6.50 8.09 -12.51
C GLY A 13 -7.93 8.66 -12.52
N THR A 14 -8.68 8.40 -13.59
CA THR A 14 -10.13 8.63 -13.59
C THR A 14 -10.86 7.64 -12.70
N ASP A 15 -10.29 6.44 -12.58
CA ASP A 15 -10.73 5.40 -11.68
C ASP A 15 -9.72 5.25 -10.55
N GLU A 16 -10.24 5.12 -9.33
CA GLU A 16 -9.43 4.99 -8.14
C GLU A 16 -9.39 3.50 -7.73
N TYR A 17 -8.26 2.84 -7.96
CA TYR A 17 -8.08 1.39 -7.74
C TYR A 17 -7.43 1.06 -6.40
N TYR A 18 -6.77 2.03 -5.77
CA TYR A 18 -6.18 1.86 -4.44
C TYR A 18 -6.49 3.05 -3.55
N ASN A 19 -6.64 2.79 -2.26
CA ASN A 19 -6.48 3.78 -1.20
C ASN A 19 -5.03 3.71 -0.70
N ILE A 20 -4.26 4.77 -0.93
CA ILE A 20 -2.88 4.88 -0.51
C ILE A 20 -2.81 5.57 0.85
N THR A 21 -2.12 4.94 1.79
CA THR A 21 -2.00 5.36 3.18
C THR A 21 -0.53 5.48 3.58
N ILE A 22 -0.23 6.37 4.52
CA ILE A 22 1.01 6.30 5.30
C ILE A 22 0.67 5.46 6.54
N ASP A 23 0.96 4.17 6.51
CA ASP A 23 0.63 3.25 7.60
C ASP A 23 1.46 3.53 8.86
N ALA A 24 2.72 3.91 8.65
CA ALA A 24 3.63 4.33 9.70
C ALA A 24 4.62 5.36 9.15
N ALA A 25 5.06 6.29 9.99
CA ALA A 25 6.15 7.21 9.69
C ALA A 25 6.83 7.68 10.97
N ASP A 26 8.13 7.91 10.87
CA ASP A 26 8.95 8.57 11.87
C ASP A 26 9.86 9.63 11.19
N GLU A 27 10.88 10.12 11.91
CA GLU A 27 11.79 11.16 11.41
C GLU A 27 12.62 10.72 10.19
N PHE A 28 12.89 9.42 10.04
CA PHE A 28 13.81 8.87 9.04
C PHE A 28 13.20 7.73 8.20
N SER A 29 12.00 7.26 8.55
CA SER A 29 11.37 6.13 7.89
C SER A 29 9.88 6.32 7.64
N TYR A 30 9.37 5.58 6.66
CA TYR A 30 7.95 5.45 6.40
C TYR A 30 7.60 4.06 5.89
N LEU A 31 6.33 3.69 6.05
CA LEU A 31 5.66 2.56 5.43
C LEU A 31 4.43 3.10 4.70
N LEU A 32 4.41 2.94 3.38
CA LEU A 32 3.23 3.19 2.56
C LEU A 32 2.41 1.92 2.44
N GLY A 33 1.10 2.07 2.47
CA GLY A 33 0.13 1.03 2.16
C GLY A 33 -0.71 1.39 0.95
N ALA A 34 -1.08 0.40 0.15
CA ALA A 34 -2.00 0.54 -0.96
C ALA A 34 -3.07 -0.55 -0.84
N GLU A 35 -4.21 -0.19 -0.26
CA GLU A 35 -5.36 -1.09 -0.09
C GLU A 35 -6.20 -1.10 -1.38
N PRO A 36 -6.48 -2.26 -1.99
CA PRO A 36 -7.32 -2.32 -3.18
C PRO A 36 -8.72 -1.77 -2.93
N LYS A 37 -9.26 -1.04 -3.90
CA LYS A 37 -10.63 -0.52 -3.86
C LYS A 37 -11.26 -0.46 -5.25
N GLY A 38 -12.55 -0.14 -5.30
CA GLY A 38 -13.27 -0.04 -6.57
C GLY A 38 -13.18 -1.34 -7.38
N GLY A 39 -12.80 -1.25 -8.65
CA GLY A 39 -12.63 -2.43 -9.51
C GLY A 39 -11.48 -3.38 -9.09
N GLN A 40 -10.62 -2.96 -8.15
CA GLN A 40 -9.45 -3.72 -7.71
C GLN A 40 -9.70 -4.57 -6.47
N THR A 41 -10.87 -4.54 -5.83
CA THR A 41 -11.12 -5.24 -4.54
C THR A 41 -10.92 -6.76 -4.59
N SER A 42 -10.92 -7.35 -5.78
CA SER A 42 -10.70 -8.79 -6.00
C SER A 42 -9.25 -9.12 -6.40
N ASP A 43 -8.33 -8.18 -6.27
CA ASP A 43 -6.92 -8.42 -6.54
C ASP A 43 -6.35 -9.44 -5.55
N GLN A 44 -5.76 -10.51 -6.10
CA GLN A 44 -5.19 -11.60 -5.33
C GLN A 44 -3.98 -11.17 -4.47
N CYS A 45 -3.35 -10.04 -4.81
CA CYS A 45 -2.19 -9.50 -4.11
C CYS A 45 -2.53 -8.83 -2.78
N GLY A 46 -3.82 -8.54 -2.53
CA GLY A 46 -4.23 -7.82 -1.34
C GLY A 46 -3.59 -6.42 -1.26
N LYS A 47 -3.21 -6.00 -0.06
CA LYS A 47 -2.60 -4.70 0.18
C LYS A 47 -1.12 -4.74 -0.17
N LEU A 48 -0.69 -3.81 -1.02
CA LEU A 48 0.73 -3.63 -1.33
C LEU A 48 1.37 -2.69 -0.31
N THR A 49 2.59 -2.98 0.13
CA THR A 49 3.33 -2.11 1.05
C THR A 49 4.74 -1.78 0.56
N LEU A 50 5.21 -0.56 0.87
CA LEU A 50 6.52 -0.05 0.45
C LEU A 50 7.19 0.75 1.57
N THR A 51 8.40 0.38 1.94
CA THR A 51 9.21 1.11 2.93
C THR A 51 10.02 2.25 2.29
N SER A 52 10.54 3.15 3.12
CA SER A 52 11.49 4.21 2.70
C SER A 52 12.81 3.69 2.12
N THR A 53 13.17 2.43 2.36
CA THR A 53 14.35 1.75 1.77
C THR A 53 14.04 1.07 0.44
N GLY A 54 12.77 1.10 -0.01
CA GLY A 54 12.33 0.44 -1.22
C GLY A 54 11.94 -1.04 -1.03
N ASP A 55 11.82 -1.50 0.21
CA ASP A 55 11.37 -2.86 0.48
C ASP A 55 9.88 -2.95 0.19
N LYS A 56 9.57 -3.76 -0.82
CA LYS A 56 8.22 -4.10 -1.24
C LYS A 56 7.71 -5.29 -0.44
N ASN A 57 6.41 -5.34 -0.13
CA ASN A 57 5.74 -6.52 0.42
C ASN A 57 4.23 -6.55 0.10
N ILE A 58 3.56 -7.64 0.46
CA ILE A 58 2.10 -7.81 0.34
C ILE A 58 1.49 -8.24 1.68
N GLU A 59 0.27 -7.79 1.95
CA GLU A 59 -0.54 -8.13 3.13
C GLU A 59 -1.94 -8.57 2.70
N ASN A 60 -2.54 -9.52 3.42
CA ASN A 60 -3.88 -10.06 3.11
C ASN A 60 -4.02 -10.64 1.69
N ALA A 61 -2.92 -11.09 1.09
CA ALA A 61 -2.92 -11.76 -0.20
C ALA A 61 -3.66 -13.10 -0.14
N THR A 62 -4.15 -13.54 -1.30
CA THR A 62 -4.76 -14.87 -1.46
C THR A 62 -3.74 -15.95 -1.09
N PRO A 63 -4.13 -17.02 -0.36
CA PRO A 63 -3.21 -18.09 0.01
C PRO A 63 -2.44 -18.66 -1.19
N GLY A 64 -1.12 -18.72 -1.08
CA GLY A 64 -0.23 -19.22 -2.13
C GLY A 64 0.22 -18.17 -3.16
N VAL A 65 -0.24 -16.91 -3.04
CA VAL A 65 0.33 -15.78 -3.78
C VAL A 65 1.51 -15.22 -3.00
N ASP A 66 2.66 -15.13 -3.66
CA ASP A 66 3.88 -14.59 -3.07
C ASP A 66 4.15 -13.16 -3.55
N LYS A 67 5.02 -12.45 -2.82
CA LYS A 67 5.43 -11.09 -3.18
C LYS A 67 5.87 -10.97 -4.65
N ALA A 68 6.60 -11.97 -5.15
CA ALA A 68 7.16 -11.96 -6.51
C ALA A 68 6.09 -11.98 -7.60
N ASP A 69 4.87 -12.42 -7.29
CA ASP A 69 3.74 -12.43 -8.23
C ASP A 69 3.10 -11.04 -8.40
N CYS A 70 3.38 -10.12 -7.47
CA CYS A 70 2.63 -8.88 -7.28
C CYS A 70 3.44 -7.59 -7.47
N TRP A 71 4.79 -7.66 -7.60
CA TRP A 71 5.69 -6.51 -7.44
C TRP A 71 6.84 -6.41 -8.43
#